data_AF-A0AA39F8X8-F1
#
_entry.id   AF-A0AA39F8X8-F1
#
_cell.length_a   1.000
_cell.length_b   1.000
_cell.length_c   1.000
_cell.angle_alpha   90.00
_cell.angle_beta   90.00
_cell.angle_gamma   90.00
#
_symmetry.space_group_name_H-M   'P 1'
#
loop_
_entity.id
_entity.type
_entity.pdbx_description
1 polymer ?
#
loop_
_entity_poly.entity_id
_entity_poly.type
_entity_poly.pdbx_seq_one_letter_code
_entity_poly.pdbx_strand_id
1 'polypeptide(L)'
;MGLFGKTPERNPKDQVQEWTHKLRKEGYQLDRQVRAIQREEDKVKKSLKDAAKKGDKDVCKILAKEIIRARKACNKIYTSKAHLNSVSLQMKNQLATIRVAGSLSKSTEVMQAMQSLVKVPEVAATMRELSKEMMKAGIIDEMLDETMDSIEDSEEMEDEADEEVDKILWELTAGQIGTAPAIVMETPGASTSKEEEPEEADDKELEDMRNRLQSLRS
;
A
#
# COMPACT_ATOMS: atom_id res chain seq x y z
N MET A 1 13.56 13.67 48.88
CA MET A 1 12.57 14.69 48.45
C MET A 1 13.22 16.05 48.64
N GLY A 2 13.34 16.84 47.56
CA GLY A 2 14.00 18.16 47.57
C GLY A 2 13.07 19.27 48.06
N LEU A 3 13.69 20.33 48.58
CA LEU A 3 13.09 21.42 49.38
C LEU A 3 12.19 22.42 48.63
N PHE A 4 11.75 22.12 47.41
CA PHE A 4 10.74 22.88 46.68
C PHE A 4 9.81 21.87 46.02
N GLY A 5 8.52 21.95 46.33
CA GLY A 5 7.47 20.97 45.99
C GLY A 5 7.12 20.80 44.51
N LYS A 6 8.09 20.87 43.60
CA LYS A 6 7.94 20.33 42.25
C LYS A 6 8.32 18.86 42.30
N THR A 7 7.36 17.98 42.03
CA THR A 7 7.66 16.62 41.57
C THR A 7 8.77 16.71 40.51
N PRO A 8 9.85 15.90 40.59
CA PRO A 8 10.89 15.97 39.58
C PRO A 8 10.23 15.72 38.23
N GLU A 9 10.28 16.71 37.34
CA GLU A 9 9.89 16.51 35.94
C GLU A 9 10.67 15.30 35.44
N ARG A 10 9.95 14.33 34.87
CA ARG A 10 10.56 13.08 34.37
C ARG A 10 11.73 13.46 33.47
N ASN A 11 12.88 12.84 33.68
CA ASN A 11 14.08 13.11 32.89
C ASN A 11 13.75 12.97 31.38
N PRO A 12 14.02 13.98 30.53
CA PRO A 12 13.71 13.93 29.11
C PRO A 12 14.25 12.68 28.40
N LYS A 13 15.42 12.20 28.84
CA LYS A 13 16.01 10.96 28.32
C LYS A 13 15.13 9.74 28.61
N ASP A 14 14.60 9.64 29.83
CA ASP A 14 13.76 8.52 30.25
C ASP A 14 12.41 8.57 29.53
N GLN A 15 11.86 9.77 29.31
CA GLN A 15 10.65 9.98 28.52
C GLN A 15 10.82 9.47 27.09
N VAL A 16 11.90 9.88 26.40
CA VAL A 16 12.17 9.46 25.01
C VAL A 16 12.40 7.95 24.93
N GLN A 17 13.06 7.34 25.92
CA GLN A 17 13.22 5.89 25.99
C GLN A 17 11.89 5.16 26.17
N GLU A 18 11.01 5.66 27.03
CA GLU A 18 9.67 5.11 27.23
C GLU A 18 8.83 5.19 25.94
N TRP A 19 8.82 6.35 25.27
CA TRP A 19 8.11 6.51 24.00
C TRP A 19 8.66 5.59 22.92
N THR A 20 9.99 5.48 22.80
CA THR A 20 10.62 4.55 21.86
C THR A 20 10.20 3.10 22.12
N HIS A 21 10.09 2.71 23.39
CA HIS A 21 9.63 1.38 23.77
C HIS A 21 8.15 1.16 23.40
N LYS A 22 7.28 2.13 23.71
CA LYS A 22 5.86 2.10 23.32
C LYS A 22 5.71 1.98 21.79
N LEU A 23 6.36 2.85 21.02
CA LEU A 23 6.35 2.82 19.54
C LEU A 23 6.80 1.46 18.98
N ARG A 24 7.86 0.87 19.55
CA ARG A 24 8.35 -0.44 19.12
C ARG A 24 7.33 -1.56 19.40
N LYS A 25 6.67 -1.51 20.56
CA LYS A 25 5.62 -2.46 20.92
C LYS A 25 4.47 -2.40 19.91
N GLU A 26 3.99 -1.20 19.59
CA GLU A 26 2.95 -1.00 18.57
C GLU A 26 3.37 -1.53 17.19
N GLY A 27 4.62 -1.29 16.80
CA GLY A 27 5.18 -1.86 15.57
C GLY A 27 5.11 -3.40 15.51
N TYR A 28 5.31 -4.09 16.64
CA TYR A 28 5.13 -5.55 16.71
C TYR A 28 3.67 -5.99 16.66
N GLN A 29 2.74 -5.17 17.16
CA GLN A 29 1.31 -5.45 17.05
C GLN A 29 0.87 -5.40 15.58
N LEU A 30 1.32 -4.38 14.84
CA LEU A 30 1.09 -4.27 13.40
C LEU A 30 1.68 -5.47 12.63
N ASP A 31 2.90 -5.90 12.95
CA ASP A 31 3.50 -7.10 12.34
C ASP A 31 2.68 -8.38 12.58
N ARG A 32 2.07 -8.49 13.77
CA ARG A 32 1.19 -9.63 14.09
C ARG A 32 -0.10 -9.58 13.28
N GLN A 33 -0.65 -8.39 13.03
CA GLN A 33 -1.85 -8.20 12.22
C GLN A 33 -1.60 -8.52 10.75
N VAL A 34 -0.49 -8.06 10.17
CA VAL A 34 -0.08 -8.44 8.81
C VAL A 34 -0.02 -9.96 8.68
N ARG A 35 0.62 -10.66 9.62
CA ARG A 35 0.67 -12.13 9.62
C ARG A 35 -0.68 -12.80 9.83
N ALA A 36 -1.63 -12.14 10.49
CA ALA A 36 -2.99 -12.67 10.64
C ALA A 36 -3.75 -12.55 9.31
N ILE A 37 -3.69 -11.38 8.67
CA ILE A 37 -4.33 -11.11 7.38
C ILE A 37 -3.76 -12.03 6.28
N GLN A 38 -2.44 -12.15 6.17
CA GLN A 38 -1.79 -13.02 5.19
C GLN A 38 -2.20 -14.50 5.35
N ARG A 39 -2.32 -14.99 6.59
CA ARG A 39 -2.79 -16.37 6.84
C ARG A 39 -4.23 -16.58 6.40
N GLU A 40 -5.08 -15.56 6.51
CA GLU A 40 -6.45 -15.64 6.04
C GLU A 40 -6.51 -15.53 4.50
N GLU A 41 -5.73 -14.62 3.90
CA GLU A 41 -5.54 -14.51 2.45
C GLU A 41 -5.14 -15.86 1.85
N ASP A 42 -4.22 -16.60 2.49
CA ASP A 42 -3.79 -17.92 2.02
C ASP A 42 -4.90 -18.98 2.05
N LYS A 43 -5.87 -18.87 2.97
CA LYS A 43 -7.06 -19.74 2.95
C LYS A 43 -7.99 -19.35 1.82
N VAL A 44 -8.23 -18.04 1.64
CA VAL A 44 -9.06 -17.51 0.54
C VAL A 44 -8.47 -17.92 -0.82
N LYS A 45 -7.15 -17.86 -1.00
CA LYS A 45 -6.46 -18.37 -2.21
C LYS A 45 -6.75 -19.84 -2.49
N LYS A 46 -6.77 -20.69 -1.45
CA LYS A 46 -7.10 -22.12 -1.62
C LYS A 46 -8.57 -22.29 -2.03
N SER A 47 -9.48 -21.60 -1.35
CA SER A 47 -10.90 -21.61 -1.68
C SER A 47 -11.18 -21.10 -3.10
N LEU A 48 -10.46 -20.08 -3.55
CA LEU A 48 -10.57 -19.55 -4.92
C LEU A 48 -10.14 -20.59 -5.95
N LYS A 49 -9.02 -21.29 -5.73
CA LYS A 49 -8.57 -22.37 -6.62
C LYS A 49 -9.57 -23.53 -6.67
N ASP A 50 -10.19 -23.87 -5.55
CA ASP A 50 -11.18 -24.94 -5.50
C ASP A 50 -12.51 -24.54 -6.15
N ALA A 51 -12.94 -23.28 -6.01
CA ALA A 51 -14.08 -22.72 -6.74
C ALA A 51 -13.79 -22.65 -8.25
N ALA A 52 -12.56 -22.32 -8.64
CA ALA A 52 -12.15 -22.24 -10.03
C ALA A 52 -12.26 -23.60 -10.74
N LYS A 53 -11.84 -24.69 -10.08
CA LYS A 53 -11.99 -26.06 -10.59
C LYS A 53 -13.45 -26.47 -10.79
N LYS A 54 -14.38 -25.90 -10.02
CA LYS A 54 -15.82 -26.15 -10.15
C LYS A 54 -16.48 -25.32 -11.24
N GLY A 55 -15.79 -24.30 -11.76
CA GLY A 55 -16.33 -23.38 -12.76
C GLY A 55 -17.21 -22.26 -12.17
N ASP A 56 -17.22 -22.09 -10.85
CA ASP A 56 -18.05 -21.10 -10.15
C ASP A 56 -17.45 -19.69 -10.28
N LYS A 57 -17.63 -19.07 -11.45
CA LYS A 57 -17.03 -17.76 -11.78
C LYS A 57 -17.42 -16.64 -10.80
N ASP A 58 -18.68 -16.59 -10.37
CA ASP A 58 -19.15 -15.55 -9.45
C ASP A 58 -18.50 -15.66 -8.06
N VAL A 59 -18.34 -16.89 -7.57
CA VAL A 59 -17.62 -17.17 -6.32
C VAL A 59 -16.15 -16.79 -6.45
N CYS A 60 -15.53 -17.10 -7.59
CA CYS A 60 -14.14 -16.72 -7.86
C CYS A 60 -13.97 -15.19 -7.84
N LYS A 61 -14.89 -14.44 -8.45
CA LYS A 61 -14.87 -12.96 -8.43
C LYS A 61 -14.93 -12.43 -7.00
N ILE A 62 -15.88 -12.90 -6.18
CA ILE A 62 -16.02 -12.46 -4.79
C ILE A 62 -14.74 -12.77 -3.97
N LEU A 63 -14.17 -13.96 -4.13
CA LEU A 63 -12.94 -14.35 -3.42
C LEU A 63 -11.72 -13.57 -3.91
N ALA A 64 -11.65 -13.22 -5.20
CA ALA A 64 -10.59 -12.37 -5.74
C ALA A 64 -10.66 -10.95 -5.16
N LYS A 65 -11.88 -10.39 -5.05
CA LYS A 65 -12.10 -9.10 -4.37
C LYS A 65 -11.60 -9.10 -2.94
N GLU A 66 -11.89 -10.17 -2.20
CA GLU A 66 -11.41 -10.32 -0.82
C GLU A 66 -9.88 -10.39 -0.71
N ILE A 67 -9.19 -11.02 -1.68
CA ILE A 67 -7.72 -11.03 -1.74
C ILE A 67 -7.17 -9.63 -2.00
N ILE A 68 -7.79 -8.84 -2.88
CA ILE A 68 -7.38 -7.46 -3.16
C ILE A 68 -7.50 -6.62 -1.87
N ARG A 69 -8.62 -6.72 -1.16
CA ARG A 69 -8.83 -6.04 0.13
C ARG A 69 -7.79 -6.43 1.17
N ALA A 70 -7.49 -7.72 1.30
CA ALA A 70 -6.46 -8.20 2.21
C ALA A 70 -5.08 -7.61 1.90
N ARG A 71 -4.72 -7.50 0.61
CA ARG A 71 -3.48 -6.87 0.15
C ARG A 71 -3.45 -5.36 0.42
N LYS A 72 -4.53 -4.64 0.12
CA LYS A 72 -4.67 -3.20 0.42
C LYS A 72 -4.56 -2.94 1.94
N ALA A 73 -5.22 -3.75 2.76
CA ALA A 73 -5.10 -3.69 4.23
C ALA A 73 -3.65 -3.91 4.70
N CYS A 74 -2.95 -4.92 4.16
CA CYS A 74 -1.53 -5.13 4.47
C CYS A 74 -0.66 -3.92 4.06
N ASN A 75 -0.91 -3.33 2.88
CA ASN A 75 -0.19 -2.14 2.42
C ASN A 75 -0.41 -0.94 3.35
N LYS A 76 -1.65 -0.68 3.79
CA LYS A 76 -1.98 0.36 4.79
C LYS A 76 -1.25 0.14 6.12
N ILE A 77 -1.11 -1.11 6.56
CA ILE A 77 -0.32 -1.42 7.76
C ILE A 77 1.19 -1.18 7.52
N TYR A 78 1.71 -1.48 6.33
CA TYR A 78 3.12 -1.20 6.01
C TYR A 78 3.43 0.30 5.96
N THR A 79 2.55 1.13 5.38
CA THR A 79 2.70 2.59 5.41
C THR A 79 2.67 3.12 6.84
N SER A 80 1.74 2.63 7.65
CA SER A 80 1.68 2.91 9.10
C SER A 80 2.98 2.53 9.82
N LYS A 81 3.56 1.36 9.50
CA LYS A 81 4.85 0.95 10.06
C LYS A 81 6.00 1.86 9.64
N ALA A 82 5.99 2.36 8.41
CA ALA A 82 6.97 3.34 7.94
C ALA A 82 6.89 4.64 8.76
N HIS A 83 5.68 5.13 9.05
CA HIS A 83 5.50 6.28 9.94
C HIS A 83 6.01 6.00 11.36
N LEU A 84 5.73 4.83 11.96
CA LEU A 84 6.30 4.45 13.28
C LEU A 84 7.82 4.43 13.30
N ASN A 85 8.43 3.92 12.22
CA ASN A 85 9.89 3.88 12.08
C ASN A 85 10.47 5.29 11.95
N SER A 86 9.79 6.19 11.23
CA SER A 86 10.16 7.61 11.13
C SER A 86 10.16 8.26 12.52
N VAL A 87 9.06 8.14 13.28
CA VAL A 87 8.98 8.66 14.65
C VAL A 87 10.08 8.06 15.53
N SER A 88 10.30 6.74 15.45
CA SER A 88 11.36 6.06 16.21
C SER A 88 12.77 6.55 15.88
N LEU A 89 13.04 6.87 14.61
CA LEU A 89 14.31 7.46 14.19
C LEU A 89 14.46 8.87 14.75
N GLN A 90 13.41 9.68 14.69
CA GLN A 90 13.41 11.01 15.27
C GLN A 90 13.56 10.99 16.79
N MET A 91 13.00 10.01 17.49
CA MET A 91 13.24 9.82 18.93
C MET A 91 14.72 9.52 19.23
N LYS A 92 15.40 8.72 18.40
CA LYS A 92 16.85 8.52 18.53
C LYS A 92 17.63 9.82 18.30
N ASN A 93 17.19 10.64 17.36
CA ASN A 93 17.74 11.97 17.13
C ASN A 93 17.57 12.85 18.39
N GLN A 94 16.38 12.86 19.00
CA GLN A 94 16.13 13.59 20.26
C GLN A 94 17.07 13.15 21.40
N LEU A 95 17.39 11.85 21.52
CA LEU A 95 18.39 11.38 22.50
C LEU A 95 19.80 11.94 22.23
N ALA A 96 20.16 12.13 20.96
CA ALA A 96 21.43 12.77 20.60
C ALA A 96 21.39 14.27 20.91
N THR A 97 20.29 14.94 20.60
CA THR A 97 20.05 16.35 20.96
C THR A 97 20.13 16.58 22.46
N ILE A 98 19.50 15.73 23.29
CA ILE A 98 19.61 15.80 24.76
C ILE A 98 21.07 15.67 25.20
N ARG A 99 21.86 14.80 24.58
CA ARG A 99 23.27 14.60 24.96
C ARG A 99 24.13 15.84 24.64
N VAL A 100 23.85 16.53 23.55
CA VAL A 100 24.66 17.67 23.07
C VAL A 100 24.14 19.00 23.62
N ALA A 101 22.84 19.25 23.51
CA ALA A 101 22.18 20.50 23.85
C ALA A 101 21.47 20.49 25.21
N GLY A 102 21.42 19.34 25.90
CA GLY A 102 20.80 19.21 27.23
C GLY A 102 19.27 19.33 27.25
N SER A 103 18.63 19.46 26.09
CA SER A 103 17.19 19.74 25.96
C SER A 103 16.57 18.97 24.79
N LEU A 104 15.24 18.87 24.81
CA LEU A 104 14.44 18.38 23.69
C LEU A 104 14.27 19.49 22.65
N SER A 105 14.23 19.11 21.38
CA SER A 105 13.91 20.03 20.28
C SER A 105 12.54 19.71 19.68
N LYS A 106 11.88 20.74 19.15
CA LYS A 106 10.67 20.57 18.35
C LYS A 106 10.99 19.81 17.06
N SER A 107 10.06 18.96 16.62
CA SER A 107 10.17 18.18 15.38
C SER A 107 8.83 18.13 14.65
N THR A 108 8.76 18.84 13.54
CA THR A 108 7.62 18.83 12.61
C THR A 108 7.45 17.46 11.94
N GLU A 109 8.54 16.74 11.71
CA GLU A 109 8.50 15.37 11.16
C GLU A 109 7.82 14.39 12.13
N VAL A 110 8.13 14.48 13.43
CA VAL A 110 7.44 13.68 14.46
C VAL A 110 5.95 14.04 14.49
N MET A 111 5.63 15.32 14.41
CA MET A 111 4.25 15.80 14.38
C MET A 111 3.47 15.20 13.20
N GLN A 112 4.00 15.31 11.98
CA GLN A 112 3.34 14.83 10.78
C GLN A 112 3.17 13.30 10.79
N ALA A 113 4.23 12.56 11.15
CA ALA A 113 4.16 11.10 11.21
C ALA A 113 3.23 10.62 12.34
N MET A 114 3.15 11.34 13.47
CA MET A 114 2.20 11.03 14.53
C MET A 114 0.75 11.27 14.08
N GLN A 115 0.51 12.32 13.28
CA GLN A 115 -0.82 12.62 12.76
C GLN A 115 -1.34 11.51 11.84
N SER A 116 -0.51 10.99 10.94
CA SER A 116 -0.92 9.86 10.09
C SER A 116 -1.18 8.59 10.92
N LEU A 117 -0.38 8.36 11.97
CA LEU A 117 -0.55 7.21 12.86
C LEU A 117 -1.81 7.26 13.74
N VAL A 118 -2.28 8.45 14.12
CA VAL A 118 -3.54 8.60 14.89
C VAL A 118 -4.77 8.15 14.09
N LYS A 119 -4.68 8.14 12.75
CA LYS A 119 -5.75 7.65 11.85
C LYS A 119 -5.80 6.13 11.73
N VAL A 120 -4.79 5.42 12.23
CA VAL A 120 -4.68 3.95 12.14
C VAL A 120 -5.36 3.34 13.37
N PRO A 121 -6.54 2.68 13.24
CA PRO A 121 -7.36 2.27 14.38
C PRO A 121 -6.60 1.44 15.42
N GLU A 122 -5.66 0.62 14.97
CA GLU A 122 -4.92 -0.34 15.77
C GLU A 122 -3.90 0.32 16.70
N VAL A 123 -3.42 1.52 16.35
CA VAL A 123 -2.46 2.29 17.16
C VAL A 123 -2.99 3.67 17.57
N ALA A 124 -4.19 4.06 17.13
CA ALA A 124 -4.74 5.40 17.34
C ALA A 124 -4.78 5.82 18.81
N ALA A 125 -5.15 4.91 19.71
CA ALA A 125 -5.23 5.20 21.14
C ALA A 125 -3.85 5.52 21.73
N THR A 126 -2.84 4.68 21.43
CA THR A 126 -1.48 4.83 21.95
C THR A 126 -0.79 6.05 21.35
N MET A 127 -1.01 6.33 20.06
CA MET A 127 -0.45 7.49 19.36
C MET A 127 -1.04 8.81 19.84
N ARG A 128 -2.34 8.84 20.19
CA ARG A 128 -2.97 10.03 20.79
C ARG A 128 -2.42 10.34 22.18
N GLU A 129 -2.18 9.32 23.00
CA GLU A 129 -1.55 9.47 24.30
C GLU A 129 -0.11 9.98 24.16
N LEU A 130 0.70 9.33 23.32
CA LEU A 130 2.06 9.73 23.02
C LEU A 130 2.14 11.14 22.45
N SER A 131 1.22 11.53 21.55
CA SER A 131 1.16 12.87 20.97
C SER A 131 0.98 13.92 22.06
N LYS A 132 0.06 13.67 23.01
CA LYS A 132 -0.18 14.55 24.16
C LYS A 132 1.04 14.65 25.08
N GLU A 133 1.74 13.55 25.33
CA GLU A 133 2.98 13.54 26.13
C GLU A 133 4.11 14.30 25.43
N MET A 134 4.31 14.07 24.14
CA MET A 134 5.33 14.74 23.32
C MET A 134 5.04 16.23 23.13
N MET A 135 3.78 16.63 23.06
CA MET A 135 3.35 18.03 23.05
C MET A 135 3.71 18.73 24.36
N LYS A 136 3.40 18.11 25.51
CA LYS A 136 3.79 18.63 26.84
C LYS A 136 5.29 18.72 27.02
N ALA A 137 6.05 17.80 26.41
CA ALA A 137 7.50 17.79 26.45
C ALA A 137 8.15 18.75 25.44
N GLY A 138 7.36 19.45 24.62
CA GLY A 138 7.86 20.44 23.66
C GLY A 138 8.52 19.84 22.41
N ILE A 139 8.27 18.56 22.10
CA ILE A 139 8.72 17.93 20.85
C ILE A 139 7.75 18.23 19.72
N ILE A 140 6.45 18.24 20.03
CA ILE A 140 5.37 18.53 19.07
C ILE A 140 4.79 19.89 19.46
N ASP A 141 4.52 20.74 18.49
CA ASP A 141 3.78 21.99 18.74
C ASP A 141 2.30 21.69 19.03
N GLU A 142 1.59 22.67 19.61
CA GLU A 142 0.13 22.56 19.74
C GLU A 142 -0.44 22.32 18.35
N MET A 143 -1.06 21.16 18.16
CA MET A 143 -1.65 20.78 16.89
C MET A 143 -2.70 21.83 16.56
N LEU A 144 -2.39 22.73 15.62
CA LEU A 144 -3.42 23.42 14.88
C LEU A 144 -4.17 22.32 14.14
N ASP A 145 -5.47 22.20 14.39
CA ASP A 145 -6.39 21.34 13.64
C ASP A 145 -6.43 21.82 12.18
N GLU A 146 -5.32 21.71 11.45
CA GLU A 146 -5.33 21.67 10.00
C GLU A 146 -5.89 20.31 9.62
N THR A 147 -7.23 20.29 9.61
CA THR A 147 -8.08 19.41 8.83
C THR A 147 -7.65 19.48 7.36
N MET A 148 -6.50 18.90 7.02
CA MET A 148 -6.21 18.42 5.68
C MET A 148 -6.75 17.00 5.60
N ASP A 149 -8.07 16.92 5.41
CA ASP A 149 -8.79 15.79 4.83
C ASP A 149 -8.42 15.60 3.35
N SER A 150 -7.15 15.79 2.99
CA SER A 150 -6.72 15.74 1.61
C SER A 150 -6.12 14.36 1.30
N ILE A 151 -6.94 13.53 0.65
CA ILE A 151 -6.58 12.63 -0.47
C ILE A 151 -6.46 11.12 -0.18
N GLU A 152 -6.33 10.62 1.06
CA GLU A 152 -6.24 9.16 1.28
C GLU A 152 -7.57 8.44 1.58
N ASP A 153 -8.61 9.13 2.06
CA ASP A 153 -9.92 8.49 2.36
C ASP A 153 -10.87 8.41 1.15
N SER A 154 -10.45 8.92 -0.02
CA SER A 154 -11.22 8.83 -1.26
C SER A 154 -11.14 7.43 -1.91
N GLU A 155 -10.20 6.57 -1.49
CA GLU A 155 -9.94 5.26 -2.10
C GLU A 155 -10.75 4.10 -1.48
N GLU A 156 -11.59 4.34 -0.48
CA GLU A 156 -12.44 3.29 0.11
C GLU A 156 -13.74 3.03 -0.67
N MET A 157 -14.01 3.79 -1.74
CA MET A 157 -15.19 3.61 -2.60
C MET A 157 -14.86 3.56 -4.10
N GLU A 158 -13.65 3.15 -4.48
CA GLU A 158 -13.43 2.67 -5.84
C GLU A 158 -13.91 1.22 -5.91
N ASP A 159 -14.96 0.97 -6.70
CA ASP A 159 -15.26 -0.37 -7.20
C ASP A 159 -13.95 -0.97 -7.68
N GLU A 160 -13.45 -1.99 -6.98
CA GLU A 160 -12.18 -2.64 -7.30
C GLU A 160 -12.14 -2.89 -8.79
N ALA A 161 -11.18 -2.27 -9.49
CA ALA A 161 -11.17 -2.26 -10.94
C ALA A 161 -11.30 -3.70 -11.43
N ASP A 162 -12.29 -3.97 -12.29
CA ASP A 162 -12.54 -5.33 -12.78
C ASP A 162 -11.26 -5.94 -13.41
N GLU A 163 -10.36 -5.08 -13.91
CA GLU A 163 -9.01 -5.43 -14.37
C GLU A 163 -8.11 -6.01 -13.26
N GLU A 164 -8.12 -5.46 -12.05
CA GLU A 164 -7.37 -6.00 -10.91
C GLU A 164 -7.92 -7.37 -10.48
N VAL A 165 -9.25 -7.49 -10.48
CA VAL A 165 -9.94 -8.76 -10.17
C VAL A 165 -9.56 -9.82 -11.20
N ASP A 166 -9.64 -9.50 -12.49
CA ASP A 166 -9.28 -10.40 -13.58
C ASP A 166 -7.80 -10.80 -13.53
N LYS A 167 -6.91 -9.87 -13.17
CA LYS A 167 -5.48 -10.16 -12.97
C LYS A 167 -5.26 -11.15 -11.83
N ILE A 168 -5.91 -10.97 -10.67
CA ILE A 168 -5.83 -11.89 -9.53
C ILE A 168 -6.35 -13.28 -9.93
N LEU A 169 -7.48 -13.33 -10.65
CA LEU A 169 -8.06 -14.58 -11.15
C LEU A 169 -7.10 -15.31 -12.09
N TRP A 170 -6.51 -14.58 -13.04
CA TRP A 170 -5.55 -15.13 -13.99
C TRP A 170 -4.31 -15.68 -13.29
N GLU A 171 -3.71 -14.90 -12.40
CA GLU A 171 -2.51 -15.27 -11.63
C GLU A 171 -2.74 -16.51 -10.75
N LEU A 172 -3.88 -16.59 -10.06
CA LEU A 172 -4.14 -17.66 -9.09
C LEU A 172 -4.68 -18.95 -9.73
N THR A 173 -5.35 -18.85 -10.87
CA THR A 173 -5.91 -20.00 -11.59
C THR A 173 -5.02 -20.47 -12.75
N ALA A 174 -3.83 -19.88 -12.92
CA ALA A 174 -2.90 -20.18 -14.00
C ALA A 174 -3.56 -20.09 -15.39
N GLY A 175 -4.42 -19.08 -15.57
CA GLY A 175 -5.12 -18.81 -16.82
C GLY A 175 -6.39 -19.65 -17.08
N GLN A 176 -6.90 -20.40 -16.09
CA GLN A 176 -8.19 -21.07 -16.23
C GLN A 176 -9.37 -20.09 -16.16
N ILE A 177 -9.24 -18.99 -15.40
CA ILE A 177 -10.27 -17.98 -15.16
C ILE A 177 -9.62 -16.59 -15.18
N GLY A 178 -10.33 -15.60 -15.72
CA GLY A 178 -9.88 -14.21 -15.83
C GLY A 178 -9.34 -13.89 -17.22
N THR A 179 -9.28 -12.60 -17.53
CA THR A 179 -8.68 -12.09 -18.77
C THR A 179 -7.18 -11.96 -18.56
N ALA A 180 -6.36 -12.43 -19.50
CA ALA A 180 -4.91 -12.29 -19.42
C ALA A 180 -4.52 -10.81 -19.31
N PRO A 181 -3.49 -10.44 -18.51
CA PRO A 181 -3.03 -9.07 -18.45
C PRO A 181 -2.60 -8.62 -19.85
N ALA A 182 -3.12 -7.48 -20.30
CA ALA A 182 -2.66 -6.84 -21.53
C ALA A 182 -1.16 -6.55 -21.36
N ILE A 183 -0.32 -7.31 -22.04
CA ILE A 183 1.12 -7.03 -22.10
C ILE A 183 1.23 -5.75 -22.90
N VAL A 184 1.39 -4.63 -22.21
CA VAL A 184 1.89 -3.41 -22.82
C VAL A 184 3.34 -3.72 -23.18
N MET A 185 3.57 -4.17 -24.42
CA MET A 185 4.92 -4.15 -25.00
C MET A 185 5.30 -2.68 -25.10
N GLU A 186 5.86 -2.12 -24.03
CA GLU A 186 6.71 -0.94 -24.16
C GLU A 186 7.99 -1.37 -24.87
N THR A 187 7.93 -1.39 -26.20
CA THR A 187 9.11 -1.18 -27.02
C THR A 187 9.42 0.33 -26.95
N PRO A 188 10.55 0.75 -26.38
CA PRO A 188 10.90 2.16 -26.40
C PRO A 188 11.40 2.51 -27.80
N GLY A 189 10.52 3.14 -28.58
CA GLY A 189 10.89 3.91 -29.76
C GLY A 189 10.40 3.34 -31.09
N ALA A 190 9.23 3.80 -31.52
CA ALA A 190 8.99 4.22 -32.91
C ALA A 190 7.59 4.85 -32.99
N SER A 191 7.52 6.16 -32.78
CA SER A 191 6.43 6.94 -33.39
C SER A 191 6.84 7.18 -34.84
N THR A 192 6.17 6.50 -35.76
CA THR A 192 5.69 7.06 -37.04
C THR A 192 4.95 6.00 -37.85
N SER A 193 3.90 6.47 -38.52
CA SER A 193 3.22 5.88 -39.69
C SER A 193 2.47 4.56 -39.51
N LYS A 194 1.16 4.75 -39.34
CA LYS A 194 0.08 4.03 -40.03
C LYS A 194 0.53 3.53 -41.41
N GLU A 195 0.71 2.22 -41.52
CA GLU A 195 0.73 1.50 -42.80
C GLU A 195 0.25 0.07 -42.53
N GLU A 196 -0.89 -0.27 -43.13
CA GLU A 196 -1.33 -1.65 -43.32
C GLU A 196 -0.28 -2.34 -44.19
N GLU A 197 0.35 -3.40 -43.67
CA GLU A 197 1.06 -4.36 -44.51
C GLU A 197 0.25 -5.66 -44.65
N PRO A 198 0.39 -6.31 -45.82
CA PRO A 198 -0.64 -7.14 -46.41
C PRO A 198 -0.57 -8.59 -45.95
N GLU A 199 -1.73 -9.23 -45.93
CA GLU A 199 -1.86 -10.69 -45.89
C GLU A 199 -0.97 -11.29 -46.99
N GLU A 200 -0.16 -12.30 -46.63
CA GLU A 200 0.54 -13.15 -47.58
C GLU A 200 -0.51 -13.79 -48.49
N ALA A 201 -0.75 -13.17 -49.65
CA ALA A 201 -1.55 -13.74 -50.71
C ALA A 201 -0.77 -14.95 -51.25
N ASP A 202 -1.26 -16.14 -50.90
CA ASP A 202 -0.78 -17.44 -51.34
C ASP A 202 -0.51 -17.38 -52.86
N ASP A 203 0.70 -17.72 -53.33
CA ASP A 203 1.13 -17.58 -54.75
C ASP A 203 0.13 -18.20 -55.76
N LYS A 204 -0.70 -19.14 -55.28
CA LYS A 204 -1.79 -19.77 -56.03
C LYS A 204 -2.96 -18.84 -56.34
N GLU A 205 -3.32 -17.92 -55.45
CA GLU A 205 -4.40 -16.96 -55.69
C GLU A 205 -4.04 -15.91 -56.74
N LEU A 206 -2.75 -15.53 -56.81
CA LEU A 206 -2.24 -14.63 -57.86
C LEU A 206 -2.27 -15.30 -59.24
N GLU A 207 -1.98 -16.60 -59.34
CA GLU A 207 -2.11 -17.36 -60.58
C GLU A 207 -3.56 -17.49 -61.03
N ASP A 208 -4.48 -17.75 -60.10
CA ASP A 208 -5.92 -17.83 -60.40
C ASP A 208 -6.51 -16.49 -60.87
N MET A 209 -6.05 -15.37 -60.30
CA MET A 209 -6.43 -14.04 -60.76
C MET A 209 -5.87 -13.71 -62.16
N ARG A 210 -4.64 -14.13 -62.48
CA ARG A 210 -4.06 -13.96 -63.82
C ARG A 210 -4.84 -14.75 -64.88
N ASN A 211 -5.24 -15.97 -64.57
CA ASN A 211 -6.03 -16.82 -65.48
C ASN A 211 -7.43 -16.22 -65.74
N ARG A 212 -8.08 -15.65 -64.71
CA ARG A 212 -9.36 -14.94 -64.86
C ARG A 212 -9.23 -13.70 -65.75
N LEU A 213 -8.18 -12.90 -65.58
CA LEU A 213 -7.94 -11.71 -66.40
C LEU A 213 -7.64 -12.05 -67.86
N GLN A 214 -6.98 -13.18 -68.14
CA GLN A 214 -6.77 -13.65 -69.52
C GLN A 214 -8.07 -14.13 -70.17
N SER A 215 -8.99 -14.74 -69.41
CA SER A 215 -10.27 -15.20 -69.95
C SER A 215 -11.22 -14.06 -70.38
N LEU A 216 -11.02 -12.85 -69.86
CA LEU A 216 -11.76 -11.65 -70.26
C LEU A 216 -11.13 -10.90 -71.45
N ARG A 217 -9.98 -11.38 -71.94
CA ARG A 217 -9.25 -10.76 -73.06
C ARG A 217 -9.33 -11.59 -74.35
N SER A 218 -10.16 -12.63 -74.38
CA SER A 218 -10.55 -13.39 -75.57
C SER A 218 -12.02 -13.20 -75.90
#